data_AF-A0A846NIC6-F1
#
_entry.id   AF-A0A846NIC6-F1
#
_cell.length_a   1.000
_cell.length_b   1.000
_cell.length_c   1.000
_cell.angle_alpha   90.00
_cell.angle_beta   90.00
_cell.angle_gamma   90.00
#
_symmetry.space_group_name_H-M   'P 1'
#
loop_
_entity.id
_entity.type
_entity.pdbx_description
1 polymer ?
#
loop_
_entity_poly.entity_id
_entity_poly.type
_entity_poly.pdbx_seq_one_letter_code
_entity_poly.pdbx_strand_id
1 'polypeptide(L)'
;MNKSEKVKVKEWHKKYPNGKAELSWVKIDYEVFDYEIPERIIKNPEKTEGEMMNDGEIEQWFIDNLKTLPVIKEEHPELFPELYRNFCLDIEYLFSINRIGEDVVEFVFNKSNFDFGG
;
A
#
# COMPACT_ATOMS: atom_id res chain seq x y z
N MET A 1 -0.57 22.24 -6.70
CA MET A 1 -1.62 22.05 -5.67
C MET A 1 -2.30 23.36 -5.27
N ASN A 2 -3.56 23.54 -5.64
CA ASN A 2 -4.39 24.70 -5.33
C ASN A 2 -4.94 24.65 -3.88
N LYS A 3 -5.64 25.70 -3.45
CA LYS A 3 -6.18 25.83 -2.08
C LYS A 3 -7.23 24.75 -1.75
N SER A 4 -8.00 24.29 -2.74
CA SER A 4 -9.04 23.26 -2.57
C SER A 4 -8.41 21.88 -2.34
N GLU A 5 -7.40 21.53 -3.13
CA GLU A 5 -6.63 20.28 -3.00
C GLU A 5 -5.94 20.18 -1.64
N LYS A 6 -5.32 21.27 -1.16
CA LYS A 6 -4.73 21.32 0.19
C LYS A 6 -5.74 21.03 1.30
N VAL A 7 -7.00 21.44 1.14
CA VAL A 7 -8.06 21.14 2.10
C VAL A 7 -8.45 19.67 2.04
N LYS A 8 -8.61 19.10 0.83
CA LYS A 8 -8.92 17.68 0.64
C LYS A 8 -7.87 16.76 1.25
N VAL A 9 -6.59 17.00 0.96
CA VAL A 9 -5.46 16.23 1.52
C VAL A 9 -5.41 16.34 3.04
N LYS A 10 -5.66 17.54 3.60
CA LYS A 10 -5.70 17.75 5.05
C LYS A 10 -6.84 16.96 5.72
N GLU A 11 -8.05 17.01 5.16
CA GLU A 11 -9.18 16.23 5.68
C GLU A 11 -8.95 14.72 5.52
N TRP A 12 -8.29 14.29 4.44
CA TRP A 12 -7.89 12.91 4.25
C TRP A 12 -6.91 12.44 5.33
N HIS A 13 -5.84 13.20 5.61
CA HIS A 13 -4.91 12.87 6.70
C HIS A 13 -5.57 12.92 8.08
N LYS A 14 -6.57 13.78 8.28
CA LYS A 14 -7.35 13.80 9.51
C LYS A 14 -8.18 12.52 9.69
N LYS A 15 -8.72 11.99 8.58
CA LYS A 15 -9.48 10.73 8.57
C LYS A 15 -8.56 9.52 8.71
N TYR A 16 -7.37 9.57 8.11
CA TYR A 16 -6.39 8.49 8.09
C TYR A 16 -5.04 9.00 8.63
N PRO A 17 -4.92 9.23 9.95
CA PRO A 17 -3.73 9.84 10.56
C PRO A 17 -2.47 8.99 10.39
N ASN A 18 -2.63 7.67 10.22
CA ASN A 18 -1.54 6.74 9.98
C ASN A 18 -1.31 6.44 8.50
N GLY A 19 -1.99 7.16 7.60
CA GLY A 19 -2.09 6.80 6.19
C GLY A 19 -3.16 5.74 5.95
N LYS A 20 -3.29 5.34 4.69
CA LYS A 20 -4.23 4.34 4.19
C LYS A 20 -3.47 3.44 3.24
N ALA A 21 -3.62 2.13 3.41
CA ALA A 21 -3.09 1.10 2.50
C ALA A 21 -3.41 1.46 1.04
N GLU A 22 -2.42 1.51 0.16
CA GLU A 22 -2.60 1.82 -1.26
C GLU A 22 -3.54 0.81 -1.92
N LEU A 23 -3.45 -0.47 -1.53
CA LEU A 23 -4.36 -1.50 -2.03
C LEU A 23 -5.81 -1.31 -1.57
N SER A 24 -6.05 -0.49 -0.55
CA SER A 24 -7.40 -0.13 -0.10
C SER A 24 -7.93 1.16 -0.75
N TRP A 25 -7.17 1.77 -1.65
CA TRP A 25 -7.58 3.00 -2.32
C TRP A 25 -8.74 2.74 -3.26
N VAL A 26 -9.66 3.70 -3.25
CA VAL A 26 -10.78 3.83 -4.18
C VAL A 26 -10.59 5.11 -4.98
N LYS A 27 -11.45 5.35 -5.98
CA LYS A 27 -11.35 6.52 -6.87
C LYS A 27 -11.09 7.85 -6.15
N ILE A 28 -11.78 8.10 -5.03
CA ILE A 28 -11.65 9.35 -4.29
C ILE A 28 -10.25 9.56 -3.69
N ASP A 29 -9.51 8.50 -3.37
CA ASP A 29 -8.16 8.63 -2.83
C ASP A 29 -7.21 9.16 -3.91
N TYR A 30 -7.26 8.62 -5.13
CA TYR A 30 -6.50 9.15 -6.28
C TYR A 30 -6.85 10.61 -6.59
N GLU A 31 -8.14 10.97 -6.54
CA GLU A 31 -8.60 12.36 -6.75
C GLU A 31 -8.13 13.33 -5.65
N VAL A 32 -7.90 12.84 -4.43
CA VAL A 32 -7.37 13.66 -3.32
C VAL A 32 -5.91 14.02 -3.58
N PHE A 33 -5.13 13.09 -4.12
CA PHE A 33 -3.70 13.26 -4.38
C PHE A 33 -3.36 13.75 -5.80
N ASP A 34 -4.37 13.95 -6.65
CA ASP A 34 -4.21 14.34 -8.06
C ASP A 34 -3.35 13.34 -8.85
N TYR A 35 -3.55 12.05 -8.56
CA TYR A 35 -2.87 10.95 -9.25
C TYR A 35 -3.69 10.45 -10.43
N GLU A 36 -3.00 9.86 -11.41
CA GLU A 36 -3.66 9.15 -12.50
C GLU A 36 -4.48 7.99 -11.95
N ILE A 37 -5.78 7.98 -12.26
CA ILE A 37 -6.71 6.97 -11.76
C ILE A 37 -6.61 5.75 -12.68
N PRO A 38 -6.29 4.55 -12.17
CA PRO A 38 -6.26 3.34 -12.98
C PRO A 38 -7.60 3.09 -13.67
N GLU A 39 -7.58 2.63 -14.93
CA GLU A 39 -8.81 2.39 -15.71
C GLU A 39 -9.75 1.40 -14.98
N ARG A 40 -9.20 0.43 -14.25
CA ARG A 40 -9.98 -0.53 -13.44
C ARG A 40 -10.77 0.15 -12.31
N ILE A 41 -10.18 1.14 -11.65
CA ILE A 41 -10.82 1.96 -10.60
C ILE A 41 -11.88 2.89 -11.23
N ILE A 42 -11.63 3.43 -12.43
CA ILE A 42 -12.64 4.22 -13.15
C ILE A 42 -13.87 3.37 -13.47
N LYS A 43 -13.66 2.12 -13.91
CA LYS A 43 -14.74 1.19 -14.27
C LYS A 43 -15.49 0.62 -13.06
N ASN A 44 -14.83 0.53 -11.89
CA ASN A 44 -15.39 -0.03 -10.66
C ASN A 44 -15.09 0.89 -9.47
N PRO A 45 -15.68 2.10 -9.41
CA PRO A 45 -15.32 3.13 -8.42
C PRO A 45 -15.60 2.75 -6.97
N GLU A 46 -16.45 1.74 -6.74
CA GLU A 46 -16.80 1.19 -5.44
C GLU A 46 -15.83 0.12 -4.92
N LYS A 47 -14.97 -0.41 -5.80
CA LYS A 47 -13.98 -1.44 -5.44
C LYS A 47 -12.62 -0.83 -5.19
N THR A 48 -11.86 -1.46 -4.30
CA THR A 48 -10.45 -1.09 -4.09
C THR A 48 -9.54 -1.78 -5.10
N GLU A 49 -8.30 -1.30 -5.19
CA GLU A 49 -7.27 -1.94 -6.00
C GLU A 49 -7.05 -3.42 -5.60
N GLY A 50 -6.92 -3.70 -4.30
CA GLY A 50 -6.71 -5.05 -3.77
C GLY A 50 -7.91 -5.98 -3.95
N GLU A 51 -9.14 -5.47 -4.00
CA GLU A 51 -10.32 -6.26 -4.35
C GLU A 51 -10.33 -6.66 -5.83
N MET A 52 -9.74 -5.85 -6.70
CA MET A 52 -9.71 -6.08 -8.15
C MET A 52 -8.51 -6.89 -8.63
N MET A 53 -7.43 -6.93 -7.86
CA MET A 53 -6.29 -7.80 -8.18
C MET A 53 -6.73 -9.26 -8.14
N ASN A 54 -6.26 -10.08 -9.08
CA ASN A 54 -6.35 -11.53 -8.98
C ASN A 54 -5.20 -12.10 -8.12
N ASP A 55 -5.26 -13.40 -7.80
CA ASP A 55 -4.30 -14.01 -6.87
C ASP A 55 -2.86 -13.98 -7.41
N GLY A 56 -2.68 -14.12 -8.73
CA GLY A 56 -1.36 -14.00 -9.36
C GLY A 56 -0.83 -12.56 -9.34
N GLU A 57 -1.69 -11.55 -9.46
CA GLU A 57 -1.30 -10.14 -9.28
C GLU A 57 -0.87 -9.86 -7.83
N ILE A 58 -1.56 -10.44 -6.85
CA ILE A 58 -1.20 -10.30 -5.42
C ILE A 58 0.14 -10.96 -5.14
N GLU A 59 0.34 -12.18 -5.62
CA GLU A 59 1.60 -12.91 -5.48
C GLU A 59 2.77 -12.12 -6.11
N GLN A 60 2.58 -11.61 -7.33
CA GLN A 60 3.61 -10.84 -8.01
C GLN A 60 3.93 -9.53 -7.27
N TRP A 61 2.90 -8.77 -6.86
CA TRP A 61 3.07 -7.54 -6.06
C TRP A 61 3.82 -7.82 -4.75
N PHE A 62 3.49 -8.91 -4.08
CA PHE A 62 4.15 -9.32 -2.84
C PHE A 62 5.63 -9.63 -3.09
N ILE A 63 5.94 -10.44 -4.11
CA ILE A 63 7.31 -10.79 -4.49
C ILE A 63 8.13 -9.55 -4.86
N ASP A 64 7.53 -8.60 -5.58
CA ASP A 64 8.21 -7.36 -5.97
C ASP A 64 8.56 -6.49 -4.76
N ASN A 65 7.66 -6.40 -3.78
CA ASN A 65 7.95 -5.73 -2.50
C ASN A 65 9.04 -6.45 -1.71
N LEU A 66 9.03 -7.79 -1.64
CA LEU A 66 10.06 -8.56 -0.96
C LEU A 66 11.45 -8.39 -1.58
N LYS A 67 11.53 -8.17 -2.90
CA LYS A 67 12.81 -7.89 -3.59
C LYS A 67 13.26 -6.45 -3.40
N THR A 68 12.31 -5.51 -3.40
CA THR A 68 12.61 -4.07 -3.44
C THR A 68 12.94 -3.50 -2.06
N LEU A 69 12.20 -3.89 -1.02
CA LEU A 69 12.35 -3.35 0.32
C LEU A 69 13.75 -3.56 0.94
N PRO A 70 14.41 -4.73 0.79
CA PRO A 70 15.78 -4.92 1.26
C PRO A 70 16.78 -3.99 0.54
N VAL A 71 16.65 -3.83 -0.78
CA VAL A 71 17.51 -2.92 -1.57
C VAL A 71 17.34 -1.48 -1.09
N ILE A 72 16.10 -1.02 -0.90
CA ILE A 72 15.82 0.32 -0.37
C ILE A 72 16.39 0.49 1.04
N LYS A 73 16.35 -0.54 1.88
CA LYS A 73 16.92 -0.48 3.22
C LYS A 73 18.43 -0.26 3.22
N GLU A 74 19.12 -0.83 2.25
CA GLU A 74 20.58 -0.69 2.08
C GLU A 74 20.95 0.64 1.42
N GLU A 75 20.27 1.01 0.34
CA GLU A 75 20.60 2.19 -0.48
C GLU A 75 20.00 3.49 0.07
N HIS A 76 18.83 3.42 0.69
CA HIS A 76 18.00 4.54 1.16
C HIS A 76 17.36 4.26 2.53
N PRO A 77 18.17 4.03 3.59
CA PRO A 77 17.68 3.63 4.92
C PRO A 77 16.69 4.62 5.55
N GLU A 78 16.68 5.88 5.13
CA GLU A 78 15.73 6.91 5.56
C GLU A 78 14.31 6.70 5.00
N LEU A 79 14.17 6.08 3.82
CA LEU A 79 12.88 5.81 3.18
C LEU A 79 12.27 4.49 3.64
N PHE A 80 13.11 3.53 4.01
CA PHE A 80 12.68 2.19 4.38
C PHE A 80 11.59 2.15 5.47
N PRO A 81 11.66 2.89 6.59
CA PRO A 81 10.65 2.83 7.64
C PRO A 81 9.24 3.20 7.14
N GLU A 82 9.14 4.21 6.27
CA GLU A 82 7.86 4.65 5.71
C GLU A 82 7.31 3.62 4.72
N LEU A 83 8.14 3.15 3.80
CA LEU A 83 7.73 2.19 2.77
C LEU A 83 7.39 0.82 3.36
N TYR A 84 8.16 0.34 4.33
CA TYR A 84 7.85 -0.89 5.06
C TYR A 84 6.52 -0.77 5.82
N ARG A 85 6.25 0.39 6.46
CA ARG A 85 4.97 0.64 7.12
C ARG A 85 3.81 0.61 6.12
N ASN A 86 3.96 1.24 4.96
CA ASN A 86 2.92 1.24 3.92
C ASN A 86 2.66 -0.19 3.41
N PHE A 87 3.72 -0.97 3.19
CA PHE A 87 3.60 -2.38 2.84
C PHE A 87 2.87 -3.20 3.92
N CYS A 88 3.14 -2.96 5.20
CA CYS A 88 2.40 -3.61 6.30
C CYS A 88 0.90 -3.26 6.28
N LEU A 89 0.55 -1.99 6.01
CA LEU A 89 -0.86 -1.57 5.88
C LEU A 89 -1.56 -2.30 4.72
N ASP A 90 -0.88 -2.49 3.59
CA ASP A 90 -1.42 -3.25 2.47
C ASP A 90 -1.65 -4.72 2.80
N ILE A 91 -0.73 -5.33 3.56
CA ILE A 91 -0.86 -6.71 4.03
C ILE A 91 -2.02 -6.85 5.03
N GLU A 92 -2.15 -5.95 6.00
CA GLU A 92 -3.32 -5.91 6.90
C GLU A 92 -4.62 -5.78 6.10
N TYR A 93 -4.64 -4.94 5.08
CA TYR A 93 -5.80 -4.76 4.22
C TYR A 93 -6.15 -6.04 3.46
N LEU A 94 -5.19 -6.65 2.75
CA LEU A 94 -5.41 -7.89 2.02
C LEU A 94 -5.86 -9.04 2.94
N PHE A 95 -5.34 -9.10 4.16
CA PHE A 95 -5.80 -10.06 5.16
C PHE A 95 -7.26 -9.79 5.56
N SER A 96 -7.62 -8.52 5.79
CA SER A 96 -8.99 -8.13 6.17
C SER A 96 -10.05 -8.49 5.13
N ILE A 97 -9.66 -8.53 3.84
CA ILE A 97 -10.53 -8.95 2.73
C ILE A 97 -10.31 -10.42 2.32
N ASN A 98 -9.68 -11.23 3.18
CA ASN A 98 -9.42 -12.66 3.00
C ASN A 98 -8.69 -13.02 1.69
N ARG A 99 -7.77 -12.15 1.25
CA ARG A 99 -6.95 -12.38 0.04
C ARG A 99 -5.61 -13.05 0.32
N ILE A 100 -5.17 -13.04 1.57
CA ILE A 100 -3.94 -13.70 2.03
C ILE A 100 -4.18 -14.43 3.36
N GLY A 101 -3.31 -15.38 3.70
CA GLY A 101 -3.32 -16.11 4.96
C GLY A 101 -2.59 -15.39 6.09
N GLU A 102 -2.78 -15.90 7.32
CA GLU A 102 -2.12 -15.41 8.53
C GLU A 102 -0.59 -15.61 8.49
N ASP A 103 -0.13 -16.65 7.82
CA ASP A 103 1.30 -16.95 7.60
C ASP A 103 2.03 -15.81 6.85
N VAL A 104 1.37 -15.21 5.86
CA VAL A 104 1.90 -14.05 5.13
C VAL A 104 2.01 -12.83 6.06
N VAL A 105 1.01 -12.62 6.93
CA VAL A 105 1.01 -11.52 7.88
C VAL A 105 2.15 -11.68 8.88
N GLU A 106 2.28 -12.86 9.49
CA GLU A 106 3.37 -13.16 10.43
C GLU A 106 4.75 -12.95 9.80
N PHE A 107 4.92 -13.40 8.55
CA PHE A 107 6.15 -13.21 7.80
C PHE A 107 6.50 -11.72 7.62
N VAL A 108 5.55 -10.89 7.16
CA VAL A 108 5.83 -9.48 6.87
C VAL A 108 6.08 -8.68 8.14
N PHE A 109 5.32 -8.93 9.20
CA PHE A 109 5.44 -8.18 10.46
C PHE A 109 6.72 -8.51 11.23
N ASN A 110 7.36 -9.64 10.92
CA ASN A 110 8.71 -9.89 11.38
C ASN A 110 9.74 -9.13 10.53
N LYS A 111 10.07 -7.92 10.97
CA LYS A 111 11.03 -7.02 10.29
C LYS A 111 12.41 -7.65 10.03
N SER A 112 12.81 -8.68 10.79
CA SER A 112 14.08 -9.38 10.54
C SER A 112 14.10 -10.16 9.23
N ASN A 113 12.92 -10.47 8.67
CA ASN A 113 12.81 -11.10 7.36
C ASN A 113 13.23 -10.18 6.21
N PHE A 114 13.60 -8.94 6.50
CA PHE A 114 14.15 -7.97 5.55
C PHE A 114 15.60 -7.59 5.91
N ASP A 115 16.26 -8.37 6.78
CA ASP A 115 17.70 -8.28 7.09
C ASP A 115 18.51 -9.22 6.16
N PHE A 116 18.45 -9.02 4.84
CA PHE A 116 19.26 -9.78 3.90
C PHE A 116 20.62 -9.09 3.68
N GLY A 117 21.42 -8.99 4.74
CA GLY A 117 22.72 -8.31 4.68
C GLY A 117 23.55 -8.51 5.95
N GLY A 118 24.37 -9.56 5.92
CA GLY A 118 25.48 -9.82 6.85
C GLY A 118 26.67 -10.35 6.07
#